data_AF-A0A7K2VTY0-F1
#
_entry.id   AF-A0A7K2VTY0-F1
#
_cell.length_a   1.000
_cell.length_b   1.000
_cell.length_c   1.000
_cell.angle_alpha   90.00
_cell.angle_beta   90.00
_cell.angle_gamma   90.00
#
_symmetry.space_group_name_H-M   'P 1'
#
loop_
_entity.id
_entity.type
_entity.pdbx_description
1 polymer ?
#
loop_
_entity_poly.entity_id
_entity_poly.type
_entity_poly.pdbx_seq_one_letter_code
_entity_poly.pdbx_strand_id
1 'polypeptide(L)'
;RLPADLPAARALASGLGGDTGADLTAWLEARLRWEELRAEGETVLGAALARTRAALRGLALDDRLRRGLLLASPTLEERLDAFAADRSPAPGKRARKMERSLLSYLYRTACKTSPFSTLTAVALGSFAEGGDLTEVGDDWTSHPRLNVVVLTRLAELIVADPARRADLPVAPASGWTRDDDRVRYVRRAVTAGDDSAPVSFDA
;
A
#
# COMPACT_ATOMS: atom_id res chain seq x y z
N ARG A 1 5.48 -20.76 35.71
CA ARG A 1 4.76 -19.74 36.52
C ARG A 1 5.62 -19.47 37.73
N LEU A 2 5.70 -18.24 38.22
CA LEU A 2 6.39 -18.00 39.49
C LEU A 2 5.71 -18.79 40.62
N PRO A 3 6.49 -19.30 41.59
CA PRO A 3 5.93 -19.84 42.82
C PRO A 3 5.08 -18.78 43.53
N ALA A 4 3.96 -19.19 44.13
CA ALA A 4 3.12 -18.29 44.92
C ALA A 4 3.86 -17.72 46.16
N ASP A 5 4.79 -18.51 46.72
CA ASP A 5 5.69 -18.10 47.80
C ASP A 5 7.13 -18.04 47.28
N LEU A 6 7.49 -16.87 46.76
CA LEU A 6 8.81 -16.60 46.20
C LEU A 6 9.93 -16.63 47.27
N PRO A 7 9.73 -16.07 48.49
CA PRO A 7 10.69 -16.24 49.59
C PRO A 7 10.98 -17.70 49.92
N ALA A 8 9.96 -18.56 50.04
CA ALA A 8 10.15 -19.98 50.31
C ALA A 8 10.91 -20.69 49.17
N ALA A 9 10.61 -20.35 47.92
CA ALA A 9 11.31 -20.90 46.76
C ALA A 9 12.80 -20.50 46.72
N ARG A 10 13.12 -19.25 47.08
CA ARG A 10 14.52 -18.80 47.23
C ARG A 10 15.23 -19.50 48.39
N ALA A 11 14.55 -19.69 49.53
CA ALA A 11 15.09 -20.43 50.66
C ALA A 11 15.38 -21.90 50.31
N LEU A 12 14.49 -22.55 49.55
CA LEU A 12 14.71 -23.90 49.02
C LEU A 12 15.93 -23.95 48.10
N ALA A 13 16.07 -23.01 47.16
CA ALA A 13 17.21 -22.94 46.26
C ALA A 13 18.53 -22.79 47.03
N SER A 14 18.56 -21.93 48.06
CA SER A 14 19.71 -21.78 48.95
C SER A 14 19.99 -23.05 49.76
N GLY A 15 18.95 -23.77 50.20
CA GLY A 15 19.08 -25.00 50.98
C GLY A 15 19.57 -26.21 50.15
N LEU A 16 19.25 -26.26 48.86
CA LEU A 16 19.74 -27.29 47.93
C LEU A 16 21.26 -27.18 47.70
N GLY A 17 21.78 -25.95 47.62
CA GLY A 17 23.21 -25.70 47.39
C GLY A 17 23.74 -26.28 46.07
N GLY A 18 25.06 -26.17 45.87
CA GLY A 18 25.74 -26.67 44.66
C GLY A 18 25.16 -26.10 43.35
N ASP A 19 25.38 -26.83 42.27
CA ASP A 19 24.95 -26.41 40.93
C ASP A 19 23.41 -26.34 40.81
N THR A 20 22.69 -27.28 41.43
CA THR A 20 21.23 -27.32 41.38
C THR A 20 20.58 -26.13 42.09
N GLY A 21 21.10 -25.71 43.24
CA GLY A 21 20.64 -24.50 43.93
C GLY A 21 20.94 -23.22 43.15
N ALA A 22 22.11 -23.16 42.51
CA ALA A 22 22.48 -22.06 41.63
C ALA A 22 21.55 -21.95 40.41
N ASP A 23 21.28 -23.08 39.73
CA ASP A 23 20.38 -23.16 38.59
C ASP A 23 18.95 -22.74 38.96
N LEU A 24 18.42 -23.22 40.09
CA LEU A 24 17.09 -22.83 40.55
C LEU A 24 17.01 -21.35 40.89
N THR A 25 18.05 -20.79 41.52
CA THR A 25 18.13 -19.35 41.82
C THR A 25 18.13 -18.53 40.53
N ALA A 26 18.98 -18.90 39.56
CA ALA A 26 19.05 -18.22 38.27
C ALA A 26 17.71 -18.28 37.52
N TRP A 27 17.02 -19.43 37.55
CA TRP A 27 15.70 -19.57 36.96
C TRP A 27 14.64 -18.68 37.62
N LEU A 28 14.62 -18.60 38.96
CA LEU A 28 13.69 -17.75 39.71
C LEU A 28 13.88 -16.27 39.35
N GLU A 29 15.13 -15.79 39.37
CA GLU A 29 15.44 -14.40 39.00
C GLU A 29 15.11 -14.11 37.53
N ALA A 30 15.41 -15.03 36.62
CA ALA A 30 15.03 -14.89 35.22
C ALA A 30 13.51 -14.84 35.04
N ARG A 31 12.73 -15.59 35.83
CA ARG A 31 11.27 -15.52 35.76
C ARG A 31 10.69 -14.24 36.34
N LEU A 32 11.24 -13.69 37.41
CA LEU A 32 10.85 -12.37 37.92
C LEU A 32 11.09 -11.30 36.87
N ARG A 33 12.32 -11.26 36.34
CA ARG A 33 12.70 -10.31 35.29
C ARG A 33 11.83 -10.43 34.05
N TRP A 34 11.44 -11.65 33.65
CA TRP A 34 10.50 -11.84 32.54
C TRP A 34 9.11 -11.24 32.84
N GLU A 35 8.60 -11.36 34.06
CA GLU A 35 7.29 -10.79 34.41
C GLU A 35 7.33 -9.26 34.43
N GLU A 36 8.40 -8.69 34.97
CA GLU A 36 8.67 -7.25 34.93
C GLU A 36 8.75 -6.73 33.51
N LEU A 37 9.59 -7.33 32.65
CA LEU A 37 9.74 -6.94 31.25
C LEU A 37 8.45 -7.11 30.45
N ARG A 38 7.65 -8.14 30.77
CA ARG A 38 6.35 -8.36 30.12
C ARG A 38 5.38 -7.24 30.48
N ALA A 39 5.30 -6.85 31.75
CA ALA A 39 4.43 -5.75 32.19
C ALA A 39 4.90 -4.39 31.62
N GLU A 40 6.21 -4.14 31.62
CA GLU A 40 6.79 -2.95 30.98
C GLU A 40 6.49 -2.91 29.47
N GLY A 41 6.59 -4.06 28.79
CA GLY A 41 6.36 -4.19 27.36
C GLY A 41 4.97 -3.72 26.91
N GLU A 42 3.94 -3.91 27.73
CA GLU A 42 2.58 -3.42 27.41
C GLU A 42 2.53 -1.88 27.33
N THR A 43 3.21 -1.21 28.26
CA THR A 43 3.33 0.26 28.26
C THR A 43 4.13 0.76 27.07
N VAL A 44 5.27 0.12 26.79
CA VAL A 44 6.14 0.46 25.65
C VAL A 44 5.40 0.30 24.33
N LEU A 45 4.70 -0.83 24.14
CA LEU A 45 3.92 -1.12 22.95
C LEU A 45 2.76 -0.14 22.78
N GLY A 46 2.04 0.16 23.85
CA GLY A 46 0.94 1.14 23.84
C GLY A 46 1.41 2.52 23.39
N ALA A 47 2.52 3.01 23.97
CA ALA A 47 3.11 4.28 23.60
C ALA A 47 3.61 4.29 22.13
N ALA A 48 4.25 3.21 21.68
CA ALA A 48 4.71 3.07 20.30
C ALA A 48 3.54 3.10 19.31
N LEU A 49 2.46 2.36 19.59
CA LEU A 49 1.25 2.34 18.75
C LEU A 49 0.57 3.71 18.69
N ALA A 50 0.50 4.44 19.80
CA ALA A 50 -0.07 5.79 19.81
C ALA A 50 0.73 6.74 18.91
N ARG A 51 2.07 6.72 19.01
CA ARG A 51 2.96 7.55 18.18
C ARG A 51 2.86 7.17 16.70
N THR A 52 2.93 5.89 16.36
CA THR A 52 2.90 5.46 14.95
C THR A 52 1.54 5.71 14.31
N ARG A 53 0.42 5.58 15.04
CA ARG A 53 -0.90 5.98 14.55
C ARG A 53 -1.02 7.49 14.33
N ALA A 54 -0.43 8.31 15.20
CA ALA A 54 -0.37 9.75 14.98
C ALA A 54 0.42 10.08 13.70
N ALA A 55 1.57 9.44 13.48
CA ALA A 55 2.34 9.58 12.25
C ALA A 55 1.55 9.12 11.01
N LEU A 56 0.86 7.98 11.09
CA LEU A 56 0.00 7.48 10.02
C LEU A 56 -1.14 8.45 9.66
N ARG A 57 -1.76 9.08 10.66
CA ARG A 57 -2.77 10.13 10.44
C ARG A 57 -2.17 11.38 9.79
N GLY A 58 -0.93 11.75 10.13
CA GLY A 58 -0.21 12.82 9.45
C GLY A 58 0.05 12.50 7.98
N LEU A 59 0.55 11.29 7.70
CA LEU A 59 0.79 10.82 6.33
C LEU A 59 -0.49 10.69 5.50
N ALA A 60 -1.64 10.44 6.13
CA ALA A 60 -2.93 10.42 5.44
C ALA A 60 -3.29 11.77 4.77
N LEU A 61 -2.67 12.86 5.24
CA LEU A 61 -2.85 14.21 4.69
C LEU A 61 -1.73 14.61 3.71
N ASP A 62 -0.77 13.72 3.43
CA ASP A 62 0.31 13.99 2.48
C ASP A 62 -0.23 14.03 1.05
N ASP A 63 -0.01 15.15 0.36
CA ASP A 63 -0.53 15.39 -0.99
C ASP A 63 -0.01 14.37 -2.01
N ARG A 64 1.25 13.94 -1.90
CA ARG A 64 1.84 12.98 -2.86
C ARG A 64 1.19 11.62 -2.69
N LEU A 65 1.00 11.18 -1.44
CA LEU A 65 0.28 9.95 -1.14
C LEU A 65 -1.18 10.02 -1.62
N ARG A 66 -1.89 11.11 -1.33
CA ARG A 66 -3.30 11.30 -1.73
C ARG A 66 -3.48 11.28 -3.24
N ARG A 67 -2.64 11.98 -4.00
CA ARG A 67 -2.66 11.93 -5.49
C ARG A 67 -2.49 10.51 -6.01
N GLY A 68 -1.63 9.72 -5.36
CA GLY A 68 -1.45 8.32 -5.71
C GLY A 68 -2.70 7.48 -5.45
N LEU A 69 -3.33 7.71 -4.30
CA LEU A 69 -4.54 7.04 -3.86
C LEU A 69 -5.79 7.43 -4.65
N LEU A 70 -5.90 8.65 -5.17
CA LEU A 70 -7.00 9.07 -6.04
C LEU A 70 -7.16 8.15 -7.26
N LEU A 71 -6.06 7.61 -7.79
CA LEU A 71 -6.09 6.67 -8.91
C LEU A 71 -6.11 5.20 -8.45
N ALA A 72 -5.44 4.88 -7.34
CA ALA A 72 -5.29 3.51 -6.87
C ALA A 72 -6.51 2.99 -6.10
N SER A 73 -7.11 3.84 -5.27
CA SER A 73 -8.22 3.49 -4.40
C SER A 73 -9.03 4.74 -4.02
N PRO A 74 -9.93 5.23 -4.91
CA PRO A 74 -10.76 6.40 -4.66
C PRO A 74 -11.55 6.29 -3.35
N THR A 75 -12.13 5.12 -3.08
CA THR A 75 -12.92 4.86 -1.86
C THR A 75 -12.11 4.92 -0.56
N LEU A 76 -10.80 4.69 -0.64
CA LEU A 76 -9.88 4.89 0.48
C LEU A 76 -9.58 6.37 0.65
N GLU A 77 -9.25 7.05 -0.46
CA GLU A 77 -8.92 8.48 -0.50
C GLU A 77 -10.03 9.34 0.10
N GLU A 78 -11.29 9.11 -0.31
CA GLU A 78 -12.48 9.82 0.18
C GLU A 78 -12.67 9.79 1.71
N ARG A 79 -12.01 8.84 2.39
CA ARG A 79 -12.14 8.61 3.83
C ARG A 79 -10.94 9.10 4.63
N LEU A 80 -9.88 9.58 3.97
CA LEU A 80 -8.63 9.97 4.64
C LEU A 80 -8.82 11.17 5.55
N ASP A 81 -9.61 12.17 5.16
CA ASP A 81 -9.85 13.35 5.99
C ASP A 81 -10.54 12.96 7.32
N ALA A 82 -11.57 12.12 7.25
CA ALA A 82 -12.25 11.59 8.43
C ALA A 82 -11.32 10.71 9.29
N PHE A 83 -10.45 9.91 8.66
CA PHE A 83 -9.46 9.10 9.36
C PHE A 83 -8.40 9.95 10.07
N ALA A 84 -7.89 11.01 9.42
CA ALA A 84 -6.90 11.91 9.98
C ALA A 84 -7.47 12.74 11.14
N ALA A 85 -8.75 13.10 11.07
CA ALA A 85 -9.46 13.81 12.13
C ALA A 85 -9.81 12.93 13.35
N ASP A 86 -9.86 11.60 13.22
CA ASP A 86 -10.21 10.69 14.31
C ASP A 86 -9.15 10.72 15.43
N ARG A 87 -9.54 11.24 16.60
CA ARG A 87 -8.70 11.31 17.82
C ARG A 87 -9.03 10.23 18.84
N SER A 88 -9.83 9.23 18.48
CA SER A 88 -10.20 8.16 19.39
C SER A 88 -8.96 7.47 19.97
N PRO A 89 -8.91 7.23 21.29
CA PRO A 89 -7.74 6.61 21.93
C PRO A 89 -7.53 5.16 21.48
N ALA A 90 -8.61 4.48 21.09
CA ALA A 90 -8.57 3.14 20.52
C ALA A 90 -9.36 3.07 19.21
N PRO A 91 -8.78 2.53 18.11
CA PRO A 91 -9.47 2.45 16.83
C PRO A 91 -10.54 1.35 16.84
N GLY A 92 -11.76 1.73 16.43
CA GLY A 92 -12.84 0.79 16.14
C GLY A 92 -12.52 -0.15 14.96
N LYS A 93 -13.41 -1.09 14.65
CA LYS A 93 -13.23 -2.07 13.55
C LYS A 93 -12.97 -1.38 12.20
N ARG A 94 -13.71 -0.30 11.91
CA ARG A 94 -13.59 0.47 10.66
C ARG A 94 -12.23 1.20 10.58
N ALA A 95 -11.84 1.90 11.65
CA ALA A 95 -10.54 2.56 11.73
C ALA A 95 -9.39 1.57 11.57
N ARG A 96 -9.44 0.39 12.21
CA ARG A 96 -8.41 -0.66 12.02
C ARG A 96 -8.32 -1.17 10.58
N LYS A 97 -9.45 -1.27 9.86
CA LYS A 97 -9.44 -1.63 8.43
C LYS A 97 -8.81 -0.51 7.59
N MET A 98 -9.09 0.73 7.95
CA MET A 98 -8.49 1.91 7.33
C MET A 98 -6.97 1.94 7.53
N GLU A 99 -6.51 1.80 8.77
CA GLU A 99 -5.09 1.73 9.13
C GLU A 99 -4.35 0.69 8.30
N ARG A 100 -4.89 -0.56 8.22
CA ARG A 100 -4.29 -1.61 7.40
C ARG A 100 -4.23 -1.25 5.91
N SER A 101 -5.31 -0.70 5.36
CA SER A 101 -5.37 -0.38 3.94
C SER A 101 -4.37 0.72 3.59
N LEU A 102 -4.29 1.77 4.41
CA LEU A 102 -3.34 2.86 4.24
C LEU A 102 -1.89 2.38 4.41
N LEU A 103 -1.62 1.54 5.41
CA LEU A 103 -0.29 0.94 5.60
C LEU A 103 0.14 0.12 4.38
N SER A 104 -0.75 -0.68 3.77
CA SER A 104 -0.41 -1.43 2.56
C SER A 104 0.05 -0.52 1.42
N TYR A 105 -0.61 0.63 1.23
CA TYR A 105 -0.20 1.61 0.22
C TYR A 105 1.11 2.32 0.60
N LEU A 106 1.30 2.70 1.87
CA LEU A 106 2.55 3.29 2.34
C LEU A 106 3.74 2.34 2.15
N TYR A 107 3.60 1.06 2.52
CA TYR A 107 4.63 0.04 2.29
C TYR A 107 4.92 -0.12 0.81
N ARG A 108 3.90 -0.12 -0.05
CA ARG A 108 4.11 -0.14 -1.50
C ARG A 108 4.93 1.06 -1.95
N THR A 109 4.53 2.27 -1.57
CA THR A 109 5.22 3.53 -1.96
C THR A 109 6.68 3.56 -1.49
N ALA A 110 6.95 3.09 -0.27
CA ALA A 110 8.27 3.15 0.32
C ALA A 110 9.19 1.99 -0.10
N CYS A 111 8.64 0.80 -0.40
CA CYS A 111 9.43 -0.41 -0.57
C CYS A 111 9.29 -1.06 -1.96
N LYS A 112 8.32 -0.67 -2.78
CA LYS A 112 8.09 -1.26 -4.11
C LYS A 112 8.44 -0.27 -5.21
N THR A 113 9.40 -0.64 -6.06
CA THR A 113 9.87 0.16 -7.19
C THR A 113 9.07 -0.03 -8.48
N SER A 114 7.98 -0.80 -8.45
CA SER A 114 7.14 -1.04 -9.63
C SER A 114 6.31 0.22 -9.97
N PRO A 115 6.42 0.75 -11.20
CA PRO A 115 5.69 1.94 -11.63
C PRO A 115 4.18 1.79 -11.46
N PHE A 116 3.58 2.71 -10.71
CA PHE A 116 2.15 2.73 -10.47
C PHE A 116 1.68 4.08 -9.92
N SER A 117 0.77 4.72 -10.66
CA SER A 117 0.22 6.03 -10.31
C SER A 117 1.34 7.05 -10.01
N THR A 118 1.07 8.03 -9.17
CA THR A 118 2.07 8.95 -8.60
C THR A 118 2.75 8.41 -7.34
N LEU A 119 2.53 7.14 -6.98
CA LEU A 119 3.21 6.50 -5.85
C LEU A 119 4.67 6.17 -6.15
N THR A 120 5.03 6.09 -7.43
CA THR A 120 6.40 5.79 -7.89
C THR A 120 6.68 6.61 -9.13
N ALA A 121 7.90 7.15 -9.24
CA ALA A 121 8.36 7.86 -10.42
C ALA A 121 9.21 6.94 -11.31
N VAL A 122 9.31 7.32 -12.58
CA VAL A 122 10.29 6.79 -13.52
C VAL A 122 11.15 7.96 -13.99
N ALA A 123 12.46 7.73 -14.08
CA ALA A 123 13.43 8.72 -14.52
C ALA A 123 14.54 8.03 -15.33
N LEU A 124 15.19 8.80 -16.21
CA LEU A 124 16.42 8.38 -16.84
C LEU A 124 17.58 8.70 -15.90
N GLY A 125 18.50 7.74 -15.73
CA GLY A 125 19.74 7.93 -14.99
C GLY A 125 20.94 8.09 -15.92
N SER A 126 22.03 8.65 -15.39
CA SER A 126 23.33 8.69 -16.06
C SER A 126 24.43 8.29 -15.08
N PHE A 127 25.55 7.80 -15.58
CA PHE A 127 26.72 7.45 -14.76
C PHE A 127 27.70 8.63 -14.74
N ALA A 128 28.25 8.93 -13.58
CA ALA A 128 29.29 9.93 -13.39
C ALA A 128 30.43 9.33 -12.55
N GLU A 129 31.67 9.74 -12.81
CA GLU A 129 32.82 9.31 -12.02
C GLU A 129 32.80 9.96 -10.62
N GLY A 130 33.13 9.19 -9.59
CA GLY A 130 33.33 9.68 -8.22
C GLY A 130 32.07 9.80 -7.35
N GLY A 131 30.92 9.28 -7.79
CA GLY A 131 29.68 9.25 -6.99
C GLY A 131 29.48 7.92 -6.25
N ASP A 132 29.37 7.97 -4.92
CA ASP A 132 29.03 6.79 -4.09
C ASP A 132 27.50 6.60 -3.91
N LEU A 133 26.69 7.60 -4.24
CA LEU A 133 25.24 7.61 -3.97
C LEU A 133 24.43 8.07 -5.18
N THR A 134 23.24 7.48 -5.34
CA THR A 134 22.25 7.89 -6.33
C THR A 134 21.61 9.20 -5.89
N GLU A 135 21.72 10.23 -6.72
CA GLU A 135 20.98 11.48 -6.56
C GLU A 135 19.67 11.41 -7.35
N VAL A 136 18.58 11.85 -6.72
CA VAL A 136 17.24 11.89 -7.34
C VAL A 136 16.70 13.31 -7.18
N GLY A 137 16.20 13.88 -8.27
CA GLY A 137 15.54 15.19 -8.23
C GLY A 137 14.22 15.15 -7.46
N ASP A 138 13.91 16.26 -6.79
CA ASP A 138 12.67 16.40 -6.01
C ASP A 138 11.45 16.76 -6.86
N ASP A 139 11.68 17.25 -8.09
CA ASP A 139 10.63 17.69 -9.00
C ASP A 139 9.97 16.53 -9.75
N TRP A 140 8.66 16.41 -9.60
CA TRP A 140 7.87 15.33 -10.18
C TRP A 140 6.82 15.88 -11.15
N THR A 141 6.78 15.35 -12.37
CA THR A 141 5.78 15.70 -13.39
C THR A 141 4.86 14.52 -13.69
N SER A 142 3.57 14.79 -13.89
CA SER A 142 2.57 13.76 -14.22
C SER A 142 2.08 13.91 -15.66
N HIS A 143 1.88 12.78 -16.35
CA HIS A 143 1.31 12.73 -17.71
C HIS A 143 0.02 11.87 -17.73
N PRO A 144 -1.11 12.38 -17.24
CA PRO A 144 -2.34 11.61 -17.17
C PRO A 144 -2.87 11.28 -18.57
N ARG A 145 -3.47 10.10 -18.70
CA ARG A 145 -4.15 9.63 -19.92
C ARG A 145 -5.54 9.12 -19.56
N LEU A 146 -6.48 9.26 -20.49
CA LEU A 146 -7.79 8.63 -20.34
C LEU A 146 -7.65 7.11 -20.40
N ASN A 147 -8.49 6.42 -19.62
CA ASN A 147 -8.63 4.98 -19.74
C ASN A 147 -9.04 4.63 -21.18
N VAL A 148 -8.35 3.64 -21.78
CA VAL A 148 -8.62 3.20 -23.16
C VAL A 148 -10.07 2.73 -23.35
N VAL A 149 -10.72 2.21 -22.31
CA VAL A 149 -12.13 1.81 -22.35
C VAL A 149 -13.03 3.02 -22.54
N VAL A 150 -12.80 4.09 -21.78
CA VAL A 150 -13.54 5.37 -21.92
C VAL A 150 -13.34 5.95 -23.31
N LEU A 151 -12.10 5.94 -23.81
CA LEU A 151 -11.79 6.42 -25.16
C LEU A 151 -12.53 5.60 -26.24
N THR A 152 -12.60 4.28 -26.07
CA THR A 152 -13.30 3.38 -26.98
C THR A 152 -14.80 3.67 -27.01
N ARG A 153 -15.43 3.85 -25.84
CA ARG A 153 -16.86 4.20 -25.74
C ARG A 153 -17.18 5.55 -26.37
N LEU A 154 -16.33 6.56 -26.15
CA LEU A 154 -16.48 7.86 -26.80
C LEU A 154 -16.38 7.72 -28.33
N ALA A 155 -15.43 6.95 -28.83
CA ALA A 155 -15.31 6.67 -30.25
C ALA A 155 -16.55 5.96 -30.81
N GLU A 156 -17.09 4.97 -30.09
CA GLU A 156 -18.34 4.28 -30.47
C GLU A 156 -19.53 5.23 -30.55
N LEU A 157 -19.70 6.12 -29.57
CA LEU A 157 -20.76 7.13 -29.58
C LEU A 157 -20.61 8.13 -30.75
N ILE A 158 -19.38 8.55 -31.06
CA ILE A 158 -19.11 9.44 -32.19
C ILE A 158 -19.43 8.73 -33.52
N VAL A 159 -19.02 7.48 -33.69
CA VAL A 159 -19.27 6.69 -34.91
C VAL A 159 -20.76 6.35 -35.08
N ALA A 160 -21.50 6.19 -33.98
CA ALA A 160 -22.93 5.91 -34.02
C ALA A 160 -23.77 7.12 -34.46
N ASP A 161 -23.28 8.35 -34.27
CA ASP A 161 -23.95 9.57 -34.73
C ASP A 161 -23.58 9.87 -36.19
N PRO A 162 -24.52 9.78 -37.15
CA PRO A 162 -24.25 10.04 -38.55
C PRO A 162 -23.71 11.45 -38.83
N ALA A 163 -24.17 12.46 -38.09
CA ALA A 163 -23.75 13.85 -38.30
C ALA A 163 -22.29 14.04 -37.86
N ARG A 164 -21.90 13.49 -36.70
CA ARG A 164 -20.52 13.56 -36.21
C ARG A 164 -19.56 12.68 -37.01
N ARG A 165 -20.03 11.53 -37.49
CA ARG A 165 -19.24 10.61 -38.31
C ARG A 165 -18.95 11.15 -39.71
N ALA A 166 -19.88 11.93 -40.28
CA ALA A 166 -19.81 12.37 -41.68
C ALA A 166 -18.51 13.12 -42.02
N ASP A 167 -17.97 13.87 -41.06
CA ASP A 167 -16.79 14.71 -41.27
C ASP A 167 -15.47 14.03 -40.84
N LEU A 168 -15.52 12.78 -40.38
CA LEU A 168 -14.31 12.08 -39.94
C LEU A 168 -13.49 11.58 -41.14
N PRO A 169 -12.16 11.75 -41.12
CA PRO A 169 -11.31 11.17 -42.14
C PRO A 169 -11.39 9.64 -42.07
N VAL A 170 -11.60 9.00 -43.22
CA VAL A 170 -11.65 7.54 -43.35
C VAL A 170 -10.45 7.03 -44.13
N ALA A 171 -9.93 5.88 -43.71
CA ALA A 171 -8.89 5.15 -44.42
C ALA A 171 -9.27 3.67 -44.49
N PRO A 172 -8.87 2.93 -45.54
CA PRO A 172 -9.03 1.48 -45.59
C PRO A 172 -8.32 0.81 -44.40
N ALA A 173 -8.92 -0.25 -43.85
CA ALA A 173 -8.29 -1.01 -42.77
C ALA A 173 -6.94 -1.60 -43.22
N SER A 174 -5.88 -1.44 -42.45
CA SER A 174 -4.55 -1.97 -42.80
C SER A 174 -4.59 -3.49 -43.01
N GLY A 175 -3.86 -3.99 -44.02
CA GLY A 175 -3.77 -5.43 -44.30
C GLY A 175 -5.02 -6.03 -44.93
N TRP A 176 -5.89 -5.21 -45.53
CA TRP A 176 -6.97 -5.72 -46.38
C TRP A 176 -6.40 -6.38 -47.63
N THR A 177 -7.07 -7.42 -48.09
CA THR A 177 -6.83 -8.07 -49.39
C THR A 177 -8.14 -8.12 -50.16
N ARG A 178 -8.05 -8.08 -51.49
CA ARG A 178 -9.20 -8.28 -52.37
C ARG A 178 -8.95 -9.48 -53.27
N ASP A 179 -9.96 -10.33 -53.29
CA ASP A 179 -10.18 -11.44 -54.20
C ASP A 179 -11.39 -11.06 -55.07
N ASP A 180 -11.63 -11.73 -56.20
CA ASP A 180 -12.50 -11.25 -57.31
C ASP A 180 -13.76 -10.49 -56.83
N ASP A 181 -14.54 -11.10 -55.93
CA ASP A 181 -15.77 -10.54 -55.35
C ASP A 181 -15.73 -10.30 -53.82
N ARG A 182 -14.54 -10.34 -53.19
CA ARG A 182 -14.45 -10.29 -51.71
C ARG A 182 -13.30 -9.43 -51.20
N VAL A 183 -13.59 -8.57 -50.22
CA VAL A 183 -12.58 -7.89 -49.41
C VAL A 183 -12.44 -8.63 -48.08
N ARG A 184 -11.22 -9.10 -47.78
CA ARG A 184 -10.87 -9.73 -46.51
C ARG A 184 -10.00 -8.77 -45.70
N TYR A 185 -10.33 -8.54 -44.44
CA TYR A 185 -9.53 -7.72 -43.54
C TYR A 185 -9.71 -8.23 -42.10
N VAL A 186 -8.74 -7.93 -41.24
CA VAL A 186 -8.85 -8.24 -39.80
C VAL A 186 -9.55 -7.08 -39.12
N ARG A 187 -10.70 -7.35 -38.50
CA ARG A 187 -11.38 -6.40 -37.64
C ARG A 187 -10.90 -6.59 -36.21
N ARG A 188 -10.44 -5.50 -35.58
CA ARG A 188 -10.22 -5.50 -34.12
C ARG A 188 -11.58 -5.53 -33.43
N ALA A 189 -11.93 -6.66 -32.83
CA ALA A 189 -13.07 -6.75 -31.92
C ALA A 189 -12.60 -6.33 -30.53
N VAL A 190 -13.15 -5.24 -30.00
CA VAL A 190 -12.91 -4.81 -28.61
C VAL A 190 -14.17 -5.15 -27.84
N THR A 191 -14.09 -6.14 -26.96
CA THR A 191 -15.17 -6.39 -26.00
C THR A 191 -15.05 -5.34 -24.90
N ALA A 192 -16.01 -4.42 -24.80
CA ALA A 192 -16.01 -3.41 -23.76
C ALA A 192 -16.09 -4.09 -22.38
N GLY A 193 -15.04 -3.94 -21.57
CA GLY A 193 -15.07 -4.32 -20.15
C GLY A 193 -15.90 -3.34 -19.32
N ASP A 194 -16.25 -3.75 -18.10
CA ASP A 194 -16.98 -2.92 -17.13
C ASP A 194 -16.16 -1.68 -16.72
N ASP A 195 -16.80 -0.50 -16.77
CA ASP A 195 -16.21 0.80 -16.44
C ASP A 195 -16.08 1.01 -14.93
N SER A 196 -16.79 0.20 -14.14
CA SER A 196 -16.77 0.30 -12.68
C SER A 196 -15.59 -0.43 -12.04
N ALA A 197 -14.85 -1.24 -12.82
CA ALA A 197 -13.75 -2.03 -12.29
C ALA A 197 -12.56 -1.10 -11.98
N PRO A 198 -12.22 -0.87 -10.69
CA PRO A 198 -10.88 -0.37 -10.39
C PRO A 198 -9.89 -1.38 -10.99
N VAL A 199 -8.76 -0.87 -11.49
CA VAL A 199 -7.65 -1.75 -11.89
C VAL A 199 -7.13 -2.41 -10.61
N SER A 200 -7.76 -3.52 -10.22
CA SER A 200 -7.38 -4.34 -9.10
C SER A 200 -6.24 -5.23 -9.55
N PHE A 201 -5.05 -4.95 -9.06
CA PHE A 201 -3.98 -5.93 -9.05
C PHE A 201 -4.08 -6.66 -7.72
N ASP A 202 -4.42 -7.96 -7.78
CA ASP A 202 -4.28 -8.84 -6.64
C ASP A 202 -2.84 -8.81 -6.12
N ALA A 203 -2.72 -8.86 -4.79
CA ALA A 203 -1.46 -8.81 -4.04
C ALA A 203 -0.74 -10.15 -4.06
#